data_AF-A0AAW4QQ88-F1
#
_entry.id   AF-A0AAW4QQ88-F1
#
_cell.length_a   1.000
_cell.length_b   1.000
_cell.length_c   1.000
_cell.angle_alpha   90.00
_cell.angle_beta   90.00
_cell.angle_gamma   90.00
#
_symmetry.space_group_name_H-M   'P 1'
#
loop_
_entity.id
_entity.type
_entity.pdbx_description
1 polymer ?
#
loop_
_entity_poly.entity_id
_entity_poly.type
_entity_poly.pdbx_seq_one_letter_code
_entity_poly.pdbx_strand_id
1 'polypeptide(L)'
;MQVFINEEVIVLKYLTKAKNSSTILRGYLESYPLTSFFVMAYLFSWVVLIPFIFSQWGIFPKTKVFDIFFFANAFAGPMLAACIMFRTLEGKEAWKKVRKSILTTKVGLKWYLFTLIVIPAAMFLGMVILNGEVPTFRDLNFEFFITYLFSFVAIFFLGGPLPEEIGWRGFALPRLQSKFGPLKATLLLSVLWTFWHLPHFLTAAQRGGPGSDLSLLYIHLPIFILLCLPISIILTWVYNCNHGNLFIVMLIHASVNTFSLAQTHSTNPILKNTDIFVVIGLGFVALLILIFTRGNLGYKQTFNEVEYSKNENISK
;
A
#
# COMPACT_ATOMS: atom_id res chain seq x y z
N MET A 1 51.21 -40.95 -27.54
CA MET A 1 51.24 -39.82 -26.58
C MET A 1 50.52 -38.63 -27.21
N GLN A 2 49.18 -38.62 -27.23
CA GLN A 2 48.36 -37.45 -27.61
C GLN A 2 46.86 -37.79 -27.52
N VAL A 3 46.39 -38.20 -26.34
CA VAL A 3 44.95 -38.33 -26.05
C VAL A 3 44.68 -37.94 -24.60
N PHE A 4 45.01 -36.71 -24.19
CA PHE A 4 44.68 -36.23 -22.84
C PHE A 4 44.46 -34.71 -22.71
N ILE A 5 44.30 -33.95 -23.81
CA ILE A 5 44.18 -32.48 -23.74
C ILE A 5 42.74 -31.96 -23.95
N ASN A 6 41.78 -32.78 -24.40
CA ASN A 6 40.45 -32.28 -24.77
C ASN A 6 39.34 -32.45 -23.72
N GLU A 7 39.52 -33.26 -22.67
CA GLU A 7 38.44 -33.44 -21.68
C GLU A 7 38.44 -32.36 -20.59
N GLU A 8 39.61 -31.87 -20.15
CA GLU A 8 39.67 -30.80 -19.14
C GLU A 8 39.09 -29.47 -19.66
N VAL A 9 39.24 -29.17 -20.95
CA VAL A 9 38.68 -27.95 -21.56
C VAL A 9 37.15 -28.02 -21.71
N ILE A 10 36.59 -29.22 -21.80
CA ILE A 10 35.13 -29.43 -21.85
C ILE A 10 34.54 -29.38 -20.43
N VAL A 11 35.22 -29.95 -19.44
CA VAL A 11 34.77 -29.93 -18.03
C VAL A 11 34.84 -28.51 -17.45
N LEU A 12 35.86 -27.71 -17.79
CA LEU A 12 35.89 -26.29 -17.39
C LEU A 12 34.81 -25.43 -18.05
N LYS A 13 34.34 -25.78 -19.26
CA LYS A 13 33.19 -25.12 -19.89
C LYS A 13 31.84 -25.49 -19.23
N TYR A 14 31.75 -26.64 -18.56
CA TYR A 14 30.58 -27.02 -17.77
C TYR A 14 30.58 -26.40 -16.36
N LEU A 15 31.76 -26.15 -15.78
CA LEU A 15 31.91 -25.51 -14.46
C LEU A 15 32.02 -23.98 -14.50
N THR A 16 32.07 -23.39 -15.68
CA THR A 16 31.92 -21.94 -15.88
C THR A 16 30.86 -21.65 -16.93
N LYS A 17 29.64 -22.16 -16.72
CA LYS A 17 28.47 -21.41 -17.16
C LYS A 17 28.49 -20.13 -16.35
N ALA A 18 29.11 -19.07 -16.90
CA ALA A 18 29.02 -17.72 -16.39
C ALA A 18 27.55 -17.50 -16.04
N LYS A 19 27.26 -17.52 -14.74
CA LYS A 19 25.90 -17.48 -14.23
C LYS A 19 25.45 -16.07 -14.58
N ASN A 20 24.77 -15.92 -15.72
CA ASN A 20 24.33 -14.64 -16.21
C ASN A 20 23.70 -13.89 -15.03
N SER A 21 24.02 -12.60 -14.87
CA SER A 21 23.49 -11.78 -13.77
C SER A 21 21.96 -11.90 -13.66
N SER A 22 21.27 -12.11 -14.78
CA SER A 22 19.82 -12.41 -14.83
C SER A 22 19.42 -13.70 -14.11
N THR A 23 20.19 -14.79 -14.24
CA THR A 23 19.94 -16.06 -13.52
C THR A 23 20.27 -15.97 -12.02
N ILE A 24 21.26 -15.16 -11.63
CA ILE A 24 21.55 -14.91 -10.21
C ILE A 24 20.43 -14.08 -9.58
N LEU A 25 20.10 -12.95 -10.20
CA LEU A 25 19.07 -12.04 -9.71
C LEU A 25 17.73 -12.75 -9.60
N ARG A 26 17.34 -13.50 -10.64
CA ARG A 26 16.13 -14.32 -10.62
C ARG A 26 16.12 -15.31 -9.45
N GLY A 27 17.22 -16.01 -9.20
CA GLY A 27 17.33 -16.93 -8.05
C GLY A 27 17.12 -16.24 -6.70
N TYR A 28 17.61 -15.01 -6.53
CA TYR A 28 17.34 -14.22 -5.32
C TYR A 28 15.86 -13.81 -5.19
N LEU A 29 15.24 -13.36 -6.28
CA LEU A 29 13.83 -12.98 -6.30
C LEU A 29 12.93 -14.17 -5.94
N GLU A 30 13.27 -15.36 -6.42
CA GLU A 30 12.58 -16.62 -6.13
C GLU A 30 12.79 -17.08 -4.69
N SER A 31 14.01 -16.95 -4.15
CA SER A 31 14.33 -17.38 -2.78
C SER A 31 13.77 -16.45 -1.70
N TYR A 32 13.64 -15.15 -2.00
CA TYR A 32 13.20 -14.13 -1.03
C TYR A 32 12.12 -13.22 -1.61
N PRO A 33 10.92 -13.75 -1.92
CA PRO A 33 9.92 -13.01 -2.69
C PRO A 33 9.38 -11.78 -1.96
N LEU A 34 9.08 -11.88 -0.66
CA LEU A 34 8.59 -10.76 0.14
C LEU A 34 9.68 -9.70 0.33
N THR A 35 10.89 -10.10 0.73
CA THR A 35 12.00 -9.16 0.93
C THR A 35 12.34 -8.42 -0.35
N SER A 36 12.45 -9.15 -1.47
CA SER A 36 12.73 -8.54 -2.78
C SER A 36 11.66 -7.54 -3.19
N PHE A 37 10.38 -7.88 -2.98
CA PHE A 37 9.28 -6.97 -3.23
C PHE A 37 9.40 -5.68 -2.41
N PHE A 38 9.57 -5.77 -1.09
CA PHE A 38 9.66 -4.58 -0.24
C PHE A 38 10.89 -3.73 -0.55
N VAL A 39 12.05 -4.36 -0.78
CA VAL A 39 13.28 -3.64 -1.19
C VAL A 39 13.06 -2.87 -2.49
N MET A 40 12.48 -3.50 -3.52
CA MET A 40 12.17 -2.81 -4.77
C MET A 40 11.12 -1.71 -4.59
N ALA A 41 10.04 -1.99 -3.86
CA ALA A 41 8.97 -1.03 -3.63
C ALA A 41 9.48 0.22 -2.91
N TYR A 42 10.37 0.07 -1.93
CA TYR A 42 11.02 1.18 -1.23
C TYR A 42 12.00 1.91 -2.14
N LEU A 43 12.94 1.18 -2.75
CA LEU A 43 14.00 1.78 -3.57
C LEU A 43 13.43 2.58 -4.73
N PHE A 44 12.51 2.02 -5.51
CA PHE A 44 11.94 2.70 -6.67
C PHE A 44 11.13 3.92 -6.26
N SER A 45 10.32 3.81 -5.22
CA SER A 45 9.56 4.94 -4.67
C SER A 45 10.47 6.06 -4.21
N TRP A 46 11.42 5.75 -3.32
CA TRP A 46 12.26 6.76 -2.69
C TRP A 46 13.13 7.48 -3.72
N VAL A 47 13.69 6.75 -4.70
CA VAL A 47 14.47 7.36 -5.78
C VAL A 47 13.62 8.28 -6.65
N VAL A 48 12.42 7.85 -7.04
CA VAL A 48 11.51 8.67 -7.86
C VAL A 48 11.04 9.91 -7.11
N LEU A 49 10.94 9.86 -5.79
CA LEU A 49 10.49 10.98 -4.98
C LEU A 49 11.57 12.07 -4.73
N ILE A 50 12.86 11.77 -4.91
CA ILE A 50 13.97 12.70 -4.66
C ILE A 50 13.78 14.06 -5.37
N PRO A 51 13.46 14.14 -6.68
CA PRO A 51 13.30 15.43 -7.35
C PRO A 51 12.18 16.29 -6.77
N PHE A 52 11.07 15.66 -6.32
CA PHE A 52 10.00 16.38 -5.62
C PHE A 52 10.50 16.96 -4.30
N ILE A 53 11.20 16.15 -3.49
CA ILE A 53 11.78 16.60 -2.22
C ILE A 53 12.75 17.77 -2.49
N PHE A 54 13.68 17.64 -3.42
CA PHE A 54 14.65 18.69 -3.72
C PHE A 54 13.99 20.01 -4.18
N SER A 55 12.88 19.93 -4.90
CA SER A 55 12.05 21.10 -5.22
C SER A 55 11.44 21.73 -3.96
N GLN A 56 10.87 20.93 -3.06
CA GLN A 56 10.32 21.45 -1.79
C GLN A 56 11.38 22.17 -0.96
N TRP A 57 12.60 21.62 -0.91
CA TRP A 57 13.76 22.18 -0.18
C TRP A 57 14.47 23.33 -0.88
N GLY A 58 14.01 23.77 -2.06
CA GLY A 58 14.60 24.89 -2.79
C GLY A 58 15.96 24.58 -3.43
N ILE A 59 16.36 23.30 -3.47
CA ILE A 59 17.54 22.83 -4.22
C ILE A 59 17.23 22.88 -5.72
N PHE A 60 16.00 22.50 -6.09
CA PHE A 60 15.46 22.67 -7.44
C PHE A 60 14.42 23.80 -7.49
N PRO A 61 14.14 24.37 -8.68
CA PRO A 61 13.11 25.38 -8.83
C PRO A 61 11.74 24.87 -8.36
N LYS A 62 11.05 25.67 -7.53
CA LYS A 62 9.68 25.40 -7.06
C LYS A 62 8.66 25.56 -8.19
N THR A 63 8.63 24.59 -9.09
CA THR A 63 7.68 24.51 -10.20
C THR A 63 6.81 23.28 -10.04
N LYS A 64 5.55 23.37 -10.51
CA LYS A 64 4.59 22.27 -10.48
C LYS A 64 5.03 21.06 -11.32
N VAL A 65 6.05 21.21 -12.17
CA VAL A 65 6.63 20.10 -12.94
C VAL A 65 7.14 19.00 -12.00
N PHE A 66 7.67 19.36 -10.83
CA PHE A 66 8.19 18.37 -9.89
C PHE A 66 7.09 17.59 -9.14
N ASP A 67 5.84 18.05 -9.13
CA ASP A 67 4.72 17.34 -8.51
C ASP A 67 4.44 16.01 -9.22
N ILE A 68 4.84 15.86 -10.49
CA ILE A 68 4.73 14.58 -11.22
C ILE A 68 5.48 13.44 -10.51
N PHE A 69 6.60 13.75 -9.85
CA PHE A 69 7.40 12.77 -9.12
C PHE A 69 6.70 12.32 -7.83
N PHE A 70 5.92 13.20 -7.20
CA PHE A 70 5.08 12.84 -6.05
C PHE A 70 4.01 11.83 -6.46
N PHE A 71 3.32 12.05 -7.58
CA PHE A 71 2.32 11.10 -8.07
C PHE A 71 2.95 9.82 -8.64
N ALA A 72 4.08 9.93 -9.34
CA ALA A 72 4.78 8.78 -9.94
C ALA A 72 5.35 7.81 -8.89
N ASN A 73 5.66 8.31 -7.68
CA ASN A 73 6.21 7.52 -6.57
C ASN A 73 5.43 6.23 -6.29
N ALA A 74 4.10 6.30 -6.24
CA ALA A 74 3.26 5.13 -5.94
C ALA A 74 3.25 4.11 -7.10
N PHE A 75 3.25 4.58 -8.35
CA PHE A 75 3.33 3.72 -9.54
C PHE A 75 4.70 3.03 -9.66
N ALA A 76 5.76 3.76 -9.37
CA ALA A 76 7.13 3.25 -9.47
C ALA A 76 7.48 2.27 -8.34
N GLY A 77 6.92 2.42 -7.14
CA GLY A 77 7.20 1.52 -6.02
C GLY A 77 6.38 0.24 -6.04
N PRO A 78 5.31 0.15 -5.22
CA PRO A 78 4.57 -1.09 -4.99
C PRO A 78 4.00 -1.71 -6.28
N MET A 79 3.46 -0.92 -7.20
CA MET A 79 2.89 -1.46 -8.44
C MET A 79 3.95 -2.09 -9.35
N LEU A 80 5.05 -1.37 -9.64
CA LEU A 80 6.11 -1.88 -10.50
C LEU A 80 6.83 -3.07 -9.85
N ALA A 81 7.12 -2.99 -8.55
CA ALA A 81 7.69 -4.11 -7.80
C ALA A 81 6.82 -5.36 -7.91
N ALA A 82 5.50 -5.22 -7.72
CA ALA A 82 4.56 -6.33 -7.91
C ALA A 82 4.56 -6.86 -9.34
N CYS A 83 4.56 -5.99 -10.35
CA CYS A 83 4.63 -6.41 -11.75
C CYS A 83 5.88 -7.24 -12.06
N ILE A 84 7.04 -6.83 -11.54
CA ILE A 84 8.31 -7.55 -11.69
C ILE A 84 8.22 -8.90 -10.98
N MET A 85 7.74 -8.92 -9.74
CA MET A 85 7.66 -10.14 -8.95
C MET A 85 6.65 -11.14 -9.54
N PHE A 86 5.47 -10.70 -9.97
CA PHE A 86 4.50 -11.58 -10.63
C PHE A 86 5.07 -12.21 -11.90
N ARG A 87 5.71 -11.41 -12.75
CA ARG A 87 6.33 -11.92 -13.99
C ARG A 87 7.46 -12.91 -13.71
N THR A 88 8.22 -12.70 -12.64
CA THR A 88 9.37 -13.54 -12.29
C THR A 88 8.94 -14.85 -11.64
N LEU A 89 8.01 -14.80 -10.68
CA LEU A 89 7.62 -15.94 -9.85
C LEU A 89 6.50 -16.78 -10.45
N GLU A 90 5.47 -16.14 -10.99
CA GLU A 90 4.21 -16.81 -11.35
C GLU A 90 3.83 -16.62 -12.84
N GLY A 91 4.67 -15.92 -13.60
CA GLY A 91 4.45 -15.64 -15.01
C GLY A 91 3.29 -14.67 -15.30
N LYS A 92 2.88 -14.62 -16.58
CA LYS A 92 1.88 -13.65 -17.07
C LYS A 92 0.46 -13.93 -16.57
N GLU A 93 0.13 -15.18 -16.24
CA GLU A 93 -1.22 -15.56 -15.82
C GLU A 93 -1.59 -15.03 -14.43
N ALA A 94 -0.62 -14.92 -13.52
CA ALA A 94 -0.84 -14.30 -12.22
C ALA A 94 -1.22 -12.83 -12.34
N TRP A 95 -0.53 -12.08 -13.20
CA TRP A 95 -0.88 -10.69 -13.48
C TRP A 95 -2.31 -10.54 -14.04
N LYS A 96 -2.77 -11.49 -14.87
CA LYS A 96 -4.16 -11.48 -15.35
C LYS A 96 -5.16 -11.65 -14.22
N LYS A 97 -4.88 -12.49 -13.21
CA LYS A 97 -5.74 -12.66 -12.03
C LYS A 97 -5.87 -11.36 -11.24
N VAL A 98 -4.74 -10.67 -11.00
CA VAL A 98 -4.70 -9.37 -10.34
C VAL A 98 -5.45 -8.32 -11.15
N ARG A 99 -5.18 -8.21 -12.46
CA ARG A 99 -5.91 -7.28 -13.33
C ARG A 99 -7.41 -7.55 -13.32
N LYS A 100 -7.82 -8.82 -13.31
CA LYS A 100 -9.24 -9.20 -13.20
C LYS A 100 -9.83 -8.76 -11.86
N SER A 101 -9.11 -8.89 -10.75
CA SER A 101 -9.62 -8.47 -9.44
C SER A 101 -9.80 -6.94 -9.32
N ILE A 102 -8.98 -6.16 -10.04
CA ILE A 102 -9.11 -4.69 -10.15
C ILE A 102 -10.31 -4.29 -11.01
N LEU A 103 -10.62 -5.06 -12.07
CA LEU A 103 -11.73 -4.77 -12.98
C LEU A 103 -13.08 -5.37 -12.53
N THR A 104 -13.08 -6.19 -11.47
CA THR A 104 -14.30 -6.86 -11.01
C THR A 104 -15.09 -5.93 -10.09
N THR A 105 -16.07 -5.23 -10.66
CA THR A 105 -17.00 -4.36 -9.91
C THR A 105 -18.19 -5.12 -9.31
N LYS A 106 -18.34 -6.41 -9.62
CA LYS A 106 -19.41 -7.25 -9.06
C LYS A 106 -19.09 -7.64 -7.62
N VAL A 107 -19.31 -6.71 -6.69
CA VAL A 107 -19.27 -6.92 -5.24
C VAL A 107 -20.64 -6.58 -4.65
N GLY A 108 -20.98 -7.18 -3.51
CA GLY A 108 -22.29 -6.95 -2.89
C GLY A 108 -22.48 -5.48 -2.49
N LEU A 109 -23.70 -4.94 -2.68
CA LEU A 109 -24.03 -3.53 -2.44
C LEU A 109 -23.59 -3.01 -1.07
N LYS A 110 -23.66 -3.86 -0.04
CA LYS A 110 -23.19 -3.54 1.33
C LYS A 110 -21.76 -3.02 1.38
N TRP A 111 -20.88 -3.47 0.49
CA TRP A 111 -19.48 -3.01 0.47
C TRP A 111 -19.32 -1.64 -0.16
N TYR A 112 -20.15 -1.31 -1.15
CA TYR A 112 -20.24 0.05 -1.68
C TYR A 112 -20.81 1.01 -0.63
N LEU A 113 -21.87 0.62 0.08
CA LEU A 113 -22.40 1.41 1.19
C LEU A 113 -21.38 1.56 2.33
N PHE A 114 -20.66 0.49 2.66
CA PHE A 114 -19.58 0.55 3.64
C PHE A 114 -18.50 1.57 3.23
N THR A 115 -18.09 1.54 1.97
CA THR A 115 -17.07 2.43 1.39
C THR A 115 -17.52 3.90 1.36
N LEU A 116 -18.72 4.17 0.85
CA LEU A 116 -19.19 5.53 0.53
C LEU A 116 -19.90 6.20 1.71
N ILE A 117 -20.36 5.42 2.70
CA ILE A 117 -21.13 5.94 3.84
C ILE A 117 -20.40 5.63 5.14
N VAL A 118 -20.15 4.36 5.45
CA VAL A 118 -19.63 3.98 6.78
C VAL A 118 -18.23 4.53 7.02
N ILE A 119 -17.34 4.49 6.01
CA ILE A 119 -15.97 5.02 6.15
C ILE A 119 -15.97 6.54 6.39
N PRO A 120 -16.59 7.39 5.53
CA PRO A 120 -16.70 8.82 5.80
C PRO A 120 -17.42 9.14 7.11
N ALA A 121 -18.50 8.42 7.45
CA ALA A 121 -19.25 8.65 8.68
C ALA A 121 -18.43 8.33 9.94
N ALA A 122 -17.62 7.26 9.91
CA ALA A 122 -16.72 6.92 11.01
C ALA A 122 -15.64 7.98 11.19
N MET A 123 -15.04 8.47 10.09
CA MET A 123 -14.05 9.55 10.14
C MET A 123 -14.68 10.87 10.61
N PHE A 124 -15.90 11.17 10.18
CA PHE A 124 -16.68 12.32 10.66
C PHE A 124 -16.94 12.22 12.16
N LEU A 125 -17.36 11.05 12.67
CA LEU A 125 -17.53 10.82 14.10
C LEU A 125 -16.22 11.03 14.86
N GLY A 126 -15.09 10.53 14.33
CA GLY A 126 -13.78 10.80 14.90
C GLY A 126 -13.43 12.29 14.96
N MET A 127 -13.84 13.07 13.95
CA MET A 127 -13.69 14.53 13.93
C MET A 127 -14.57 15.19 15.01
N VAL A 128 -15.82 14.78 15.16
CA VAL A 128 -16.73 15.30 16.20
C VAL A 128 -16.18 15.01 17.60
N ILE A 129 -15.70 13.79 17.83
CA ILE A 129 -15.09 13.41 19.12
C ILE A 129 -13.85 14.24 19.39
N LEU A 130 -12.98 14.42 18.39
CA LEU A 130 -11.73 15.17 18.55
C LEU A 130 -11.97 16.66 18.81
N ASN A 131 -12.93 17.26 18.11
CA ASN A 131 -13.25 18.68 18.28
C ASN A 131 -14.15 18.98 19.48
N GLY A 132 -14.91 17.99 19.96
CA GLY A 132 -15.91 18.19 21.02
C GLY A 132 -17.18 18.91 20.56
N GLU A 133 -17.33 19.16 19.26
CA GLU A 133 -18.48 19.85 18.67
C GLU A 133 -18.88 19.23 17.33
N VAL A 134 -20.17 19.38 16.99
CA VAL A 134 -20.69 18.97 15.69
C VAL A 134 -20.53 20.16 14.73
N PRO A 135 -19.76 20.02 13.63
CA PRO A 135 -19.60 21.09 12.65
C PRO A 135 -20.94 21.51 12.05
N THR A 136 -21.08 22.80 11.72
CA THR A 136 -22.24 23.25 10.96
C THR A 136 -22.15 22.74 9.52
N PHE A 137 -23.20 22.11 9.00
CA PHE A 137 -23.24 21.59 7.63
C PHE A 137 -23.47 22.67 6.55
N ARG A 138 -23.19 23.94 6.86
CA ARG A 138 -23.47 25.09 5.98
C ARG A 138 -22.68 25.05 4.67
N ASP A 139 -21.49 24.44 4.70
CA ASP A 139 -20.59 24.34 3.55
C ASP A 139 -20.83 23.07 2.71
N LEU A 140 -21.77 22.19 3.09
CA LEU A 140 -22.16 21.01 2.31
C LEU A 140 -23.14 21.37 1.20
N ASN A 141 -22.68 22.20 0.26
CA ASN A 141 -23.45 22.61 -0.91
C ASN A 141 -23.13 21.72 -2.13
N PHE A 142 -23.79 22.00 -3.26
CA PHE A 142 -23.58 21.23 -4.50
C PHE A 142 -22.12 21.25 -4.99
N GLU A 143 -21.43 22.38 -4.86
CA GLU A 143 -20.03 22.53 -5.26
C GLU A 143 -19.11 21.63 -4.43
N PHE A 144 -19.35 21.52 -3.11
CA PHE A 144 -18.64 20.60 -2.24
C PHE A 144 -18.77 19.16 -2.74
N PHE A 145 -19.99 18.68 -3.00
CA PHE A 145 -20.20 17.29 -3.45
C PHE A 145 -19.57 17.00 -4.80
N ILE A 146 -19.62 17.95 -5.73
CA ILE A 146 -18.95 17.82 -7.03
C ILE A 146 -17.42 17.77 -6.86
N THR A 147 -16.86 18.68 -6.06
CA THR A 147 -15.42 18.72 -5.78
C THR A 147 -14.95 17.45 -5.06
N TYR A 148 -15.74 16.95 -4.11
CA TYR A 148 -15.49 15.71 -3.39
C TYR A 148 -15.49 14.51 -4.35
N LEU A 149 -16.46 14.43 -5.27
CA LEU A 149 -16.52 13.37 -6.28
C LEU A 149 -15.31 13.41 -7.23
N PHE A 150 -14.94 14.58 -7.74
CA PHE A 150 -13.76 14.70 -8.60
C PHE A 150 -12.47 14.37 -7.85
N SER A 151 -12.36 14.80 -6.58
CA SER A 151 -11.23 14.47 -5.71
C SER A 151 -11.15 12.96 -5.47
N PHE A 152 -12.29 12.30 -5.24
CA PHE A 152 -12.35 10.85 -5.08
C PHE A 152 -11.84 10.10 -6.30
N VAL A 153 -12.29 10.50 -7.50
CA VAL A 153 -11.84 9.89 -8.75
C VAL A 153 -10.35 10.16 -8.99
N ALA A 154 -9.89 11.40 -8.79
CA ALA A 154 -8.48 11.77 -8.95
C ALA A 154 -7.59 10.99 -7.97
N ILE A 155 -7.99 10.89 -6.69
CA ILE A 155 -7.27 10.14 -5.67
C ILE A 155 -7.24 8.66 -5.99
N PHE A 156 -8.36 8.08 -6.44
CA PHE A 156 -8.39 6.67 -6.80
C PHE A 156 -7.30 6.32 -7.82
N PHE A 157 -7.14 7.13 -8.87
CA PHE A 157 -6.15 6.87 -9.92
C PHE A 157 -4.74 7.37 -9.58
N LEU A 158 -4.59 8.56 -9.02
CA LEU A 158 -3.31 9.27 -8.88
C LEU A 158 -2.84 9.42 -7.43
N GLY A 159 -3.74 9.32 -6.46
CA GLY A 159 -3.49 9.61 -5.05
C GLY A 159 -3.05 8.41 -4.20
N GLY A 160 -2.56 7.34 -4.82
CA GLY A 160 -2.06 6.15 -4.12
C GLY A 160 -2.89 4.87 -4.28
N PRO A 161 -4.22 4.86 -4.01
CA PRO A 161 -5.02 3.63 -3.93
C PRO A 161 -4.80 2.62 -5.06
N LEU A 162 -4.98 3.01 -6.32
CA LEU A 162 -4.81 2.07 -7.43
C LEU A 162 -3.37 1.51 -7.52
N PRO A 163 -2.30 2.32 -7.60
CA PRO A 163 -0.96 1.76 -7.70
C PRO A 163 -0.49 1.04 -6.41
N GLU A 164 -0.86 1.53 -5.23
CA GLU A 164 -0.42 0.96 -3.96
C GLU A 164 -1.05 -0.40 -3.67
N GLU A 165 -2.37 -0.53 -3.83
CA GLU A 165 -3.08 -1.76 -3.46
C GLU A 165 -2.69 -2.95 -4.35
N ILE A 166 -2.21 -2.70 -5.57
CA ILE A 166 -1.64 -3.74 -6.45
C ILE A 166 -0.44 -4.41 -5.78
N GLY A 167 0.43 -3.63 -5.13
CA GLY A 167 1.59 -4.15 -4.42
C GLY A 167 1.23 -4.70 -3.04
N TRP A 168 0.59 -3.88 -2.21
CA TRP A 168 0.37 -4.22 -0.81
C TRP A 168 -0.60 -5.38 -0.65
N ARG A 169 -1.78 -5.30 -1.29
CA ARG A 169 -2.85 -6.30 -1.13
C ARG A 169 -2.86 -7.29 -2.29
N GLY A 170 -2.42 -6.88 -3.48
CA GLY A 170 -2.31 -7.77 -4.62
C GLY A 170 -1.15 -8.76 -4.52
N PHE A 171 0.03 -8.32 -4.06
CA PHE A 171 1.23 -9.17 -4.01
C PHE A 171 1.64 -9.58 -2.59
N ALA A 172 1.83 -8.62 -1.67
CA ALA A 172 2.46 -8.86 -0.38
C ALA A 172 1.53 -9.52 0.64
N LEU A 173 0.30 -9.01 0.79
CA LEU A 173 -0.65 -9.47 1.80
C LEU A 173 -0.94 -10.98 1.71
N PRO A 174 -1.25 -11.59 0.54
CA PRO A 174 -1.54 -13.02 0.45
C PRO A 174 -0.38 -13.89 0.95
N ARG A 175 0.85 -13.51 0.60
CA ARG A 175 2.08 -14.20 1.02
C ARG A 175 2.38 -14.01 2.52
N LEU A 176 2.06 -12.84 3.06
CA LEU A 176 2.18 -12.60 4.51
C LEU A 176 1.13 -13.41 5.28
N GLN A 177 -0.11 -13.46 4.78
CA GLN A 177 -1.20 -14.21 5.40
C GLN A 177 -0.94 -15.71 5.41
N SER A 178 -0.39 -16.28 4.34
CA SER A 178 -0.05 -17.70 4.28
C SER A 178 1.04 -18.09 5.28
N LYS A 179 1.96 -17.16 5.61
CA LYS A 179 3.07 -17.41 6.55
C LYS A 179 2.74 -17.10 8.01
N PHE A 180 2.00 -16.03 8.27
CA PHE A 180 1.83 -15.49 9.63
C PHE A 180 0.37 -15.50 10.12
N GLY A 181 -0.58 -15.86 9.26
CA GLY A 181 -2.01 -15.69 9.52
C GLY A 181 -2.48 -14.25 9.34
N PRO A 182 -3.81 -14.02 9.30
CA PRO A 182 -4.40 -12.75 8.87
C PRO A 182 -4.02 -11.55 9.72
N LEU A 183 -4.09 -11.66 11.05
CA LEU A 183 -3.82 -10.54 11.94
C LEU A 183 -2.34 -10.14 11.92
N LYS A 184 -1.42 -11.09 12.15
CA LYS A 184 0.02 -10.81 12.17
C LYS A 184 0.51 -10.30 10.81
N ALA A 185 0.00 -10.85 9.70
CA ALA A 185 0.28 -10.37 8.35
C ALA A 185 -0.15 -8.91 8.17
N THR A 186 -1.37 -8.57 8.63
CA THR A 186 -1.91 -7.21 8.55
C THR A 186 -1.10 -6.22 9.37
N LEU A 187 -0.73 -6.58 10.61
CA LEU A 187 0.08 -5.74 11.48
C LEU A 187 1.48 -5.50 10.88
N LEU A 188 2.13 -6.56 10.40
CA LEU A 188 3.43 -6.45 9.74
C LEU A 188 3.34 -5.60 8.47
N LEU A 189 2.33 -5.84 7.62
CA LEU A 189 2.12 -5.05 6.41
C LEU A 189 1.85 -3.58 6.73
N SER A 190 1.09 -3.29 7.78
CA SER A 190 0.79 -1.91 8.21
C SER A 190 2.07 -1.16 8.61
N VAL A 191 2.96 -1.80 9.36
CA VAL A 191 4.26 -1.23 9.73
C VAL A 191 5.11 -1.01 8.48
N LEU A 192 5.25 -2.02 7.62
CA LEU A 192 6.03 -1.89 6.38
C LEU A 192 5.44 -0.86 5.41
N TRP A 193 4.12 -0.69 5.38
CA TRP A 193 3.47 0.34 4.59
C TRP A 193 3.70 1.74 5.18
N THR A 194 3.70 1.87 6.52
CA THR A 194 4.05 3.13 7.19
C THR A 194 5.47 3.56 6.85
N PHE A 195 6.45 2.66 7.02
CA PHE A 195 7.85 2.99 6.79
C PHE A 195 8.19 3.27 5.32
N TRP A 196 7.40 2.77 4.38
CA TRP A 196 7.50 3.16 2.98
C TRP A 196 7.29 4.67 2.79
N HIS A 197 6.50 5.31 3.65
CA HIS A 197 6.22 6.74 3.58
C HIS A 197 7.32 7.63 4.18
N LEU A 198 8.39 7.07 4.77
CA LEU A 198 9.40 7.85 5.49
C LEU A 198 9.89 9.12 4.76
N PRO A 199 10.24 9.09 3.46
CA PRO A 199 10.73 10.29 2.80
C PRO A 199 9.67 11.38 2.62
N HIS A 200 8.37 11.05 2.68
CA HIS A 200 7.31 12.07 2.63
C HIS A 200 7.31 12.98 3.85
N PHE A 201 7.85 12.53 5.00
CA PHE A 201 8.07 13.36 6.19
C PHE A 201 9.11 14.46 5.99
N LEU A 202 9.86 14.43 4.88
CA LEU A 202 10.71 15.54 4.44
C LEU A 202 9.91 16.60 3.66
N THR A 203 8.59 16.52 3.61
CA THR A 203 7.75 17.43 2.83
C THR A 203 6.45 17.76 3.57
N ALA A 204 5.73 18.78 3.08
CA ALA A 204 4.43 19.14 3.64
C ALA A 204 3.39 18.01 3.54
N ALA A 205 3.59 17.01 2.67
CA ALA A 205 2.71 15.86 2.52
C ALA A 205 2.58 15.04 3.81
N GLN A 206 3.62 15.01 4.65
CA GLN A 206 3.58 14.42 5.99
C GLN A 206 4.06 15.43 7.04
N ARG A 207 3.63 16.68 6.88
CA ARG A 207 3.75 17.75 7.89
C ARG A 207 5.19 18.11 8.27
N GLY A 208 6.17 17.78 7.43
CA GLY A 208 7.56 18.24 7.56
C GLY A 208 7.98 19.17 6.42
N GLY A 209 9.27 19.22 6.14
CA GLY A 209 9.85 19.98 5.03
C GLY A 209 10.69 21.19 5.48
N PRO A 210 10.88 22.19 4.61
CA PRO A 210 11.76 23.32 4.92
C PRO A 210 11.29 24.05 6.18
N GLY A 211 12.20 24.22 7.14
CA GLY A 211 11.90 24.87 8.42
C GLY A 211 11.28 23.95 9.49
N SER A 212 11.01 22.68 9.18
CA SER A 212 10.70 21.68 10.21
C SER A 212 11.98 21.16 10.87
N ASP A 213 11.93 20.94 12.19
CA ASP A 213 12.96 20.19 12.90
C ASP A 213 12.54 18.71 13.08
N LEU A 214 13.41 17.94 13.73
CA LEU A 214 13.19 16.51 13.95
C LEU A 214 12.02 16.21 14.90
N SER A 215 11.53 17.19 15.68
CA SER A 215 10.40 17.01 16.59
C SER A 215 9.11 16.68 15.84
N LEU A 216 8.89 17.28 14.66
CA LEU A 216 7.71 16.98 13.84
C LEU A 216 7.71 15.52 13.38
N LEU A 217 8.87 14.96 13.04
CA LEU A 217 8.98 13.53 12.73
C LEU A 217 8.60 12.67 13.95
N TYR A 218 9.13 13.01 15.13
CA TYR A 218 8.85 12.25 16.36
C TYR A 218 7.38 12.32 16.80
N ILE A 219 6.67 13.41 16.47
CA ILE A 219 5.24 13.57 16.77
C ILE A 219 4.38 12.87 15.71
N HIS A 220 4.64 13.12 14.43
CA HIS A 220 3.75 12.70 13.36
C HIS A 220 3.96 11.24 12.94
N LEU A 221 5.17 10.68 13.04
CA LEU A 221 5.40 9.28 12.67
C LEU A 221 4.60 8.30 13.54
N PRO A 222 4.54 8.41 14.89
CA PRO A 222 3.68 7.56 15.70
C PRO A 222 2.20 7.71 15.38
N ILE A 223 1.73 8.95 15.14
CA ILE A 223 0.34 9.21 14.74
C ILE A 223 0.05 8.53 13.40
N PHE A 224 0.98 8.59 12.46
CA PHE A 224 0.83 7.97 11.15
C PHE A 224 0.81 6.44 11.22
N ILE A 225 1.63 5.83 12.10
CA ILE A 225 1.54 4.39 12.40
C ILE A 225 0.14 4.04 12.92
N LEU A 226 -0.36 4.82 13.88
CA LEU A 226 -1.70 4.62 14.46
C LEU A 226 -2.83 4.87 13.46
N LEU A 227 -2.59 5.67 12.42
CA LEU A 227 -3.50 5.86 11.29
C LEU A 227 -3.47 4.66 10.33
N CYS A 228 -2.29 4.17 9.96
CA CYS A 228 -2.14 3.09 8.99
C CYS A 228 -2.66 1.74 9.50
N LEU A 229 -2.65 1.53 10.82
CA LEU A 229 -3.11 0.30 11.48
C LEU A 229 -4.61 0.01 11.24
N PRO A 230 -5.56 0.87 11.64
CA PRO A 230 -6.98 0.62 11.43
C PRO A 230 -7.35 0.55 9.95
N ILE A 231 -6.73 1.38 9.10
CA ILE A 231 -6.91 1.32 7.65
C ILE A 231 -6.49 -0.07 7.15
N SER A 232 -5.33 -0.57 7.54
CA SER A 232 -4.85 -1.88 7.11
C SER A 232 -5.75 -3.02 7.56
N ILE A 233 -6.28 -2.97 8.79
CA ILE A 233 -7.26 -3.94 9.30
C ILE A 233 -8.52 -3.96 8.45
N ILE A 234 -9.09 -2.79 8.18
CA ILE A 234 -10.31 -2.65 7.37
C ILE A 234 -10.08 -3.16 5.95
N LEU A 235 -8.99 -2.72 5.31
CA LEU A 235 -8.64 -3.14 3.95
C LEU A 235 -8.40 -4.64 3.85
N THR A 236 -7.65 -5.24 4.78
CA THR A 236 -7.45 -6.70 4.80
C THR A 236 -8.77 -7.45 5.03
N TRP A 237 -9.62 -6.97 5.93
CA TRP A 237 -10.92 -7.60 6.17
C TRP A 237 -11.81 -7.59 4.93
N VAL A 238 -11.93 -6.45 4.26
CA VAL A 238 -12.71 -6.34 3.02
C VAL A 238 -12.09 -7.19 1.91
N TYR A 239 -10.76 -7.17 1.77
CA TYR A 239 -10.03 -8.00 0.81
C TYR A 239 -10.37 -9.49 0.98
N ASN A 240 -10.27 -10.00 2.21
CA ASN A 240 -10.57 -11.40 2.52
C ASN A 240 -12.04 -11.74 2.30
N CYS A 241 -12.97 -10.90 2.77
CA CYS A 241 -14.40 -11.13 2.61
C CYS A 241 -14.88 -11.07 1.15
N ASN A 242 -14.11 -10.43 0.26
CA ASN A 242 -14.41 -10.33 -1.16
C ASN A 242 -13.45 -11.16 -2.04
N HIS A 243 -12.88 -12.24 -1.50
CA HIS A 243 -12.06 -13.20 -2.25
C HIS A 243 -10.89 -12.55 -3.01
N GLY A 244 -10.25 -11.55 -2.41
CA GLY A 244 -9.11 -10.84 -2.98
C GLY A 244 -9.47 -9.79 -4.05
N ASN A 245 -10.71 -9.30 -4.06
CA ASN A 245 -11.13 -8.22 -4.94
C ASN A 245 -10.42 -6.91 -4.59
N LEU A 246 -9.52 -6.45 -5.48
CA LEU A 246 -8.77 -5.22 -5.26
C LEU A 246 -9.57 -3.95 -5.57
N PHE A 247 -10.56 -4.01 -6.46
CA PHE A 247 -11.37 -2.84 -6.81
C PHE A 247 -12.01 -2.21 -5.57
N ILE A 248 -12.67 -3.02 -4.74
CA ILE A 248 -13.35 -2.51 -3.55
C ILE A 248 -12.36 -2.04 -2.47
N VAL A 249 -11.20 -2.67 -2.37
CA VAL A 249 -10.11 -2.25 -1.46
C VAL A 249 -9.58 -0.87 -1.88
N MET A 250 -9.34 -0.67 -3.19
CA MET A 250 -8.92 0.61 -3.75
C MET A 250 -9.98 1.70 -3.51
N LEU A 251 -11.27 1.38 -3.64
CA LEU A 251 -12.33 2.35 -3.34
C LEU A 251 -12.37 2.76 -1.87
N ILE A 252 -12.17 1.82 -0.94
CA ILE A 252 -12.11 2.14 0.50
C ILE A 252 -10.89 3.02 0.80
N HIS A 253 -9.72 2.65 0.27
CA HIS A 253 -8.51 3.46 0.43
C HIS A 253 -8.72 4.87 -0.17
N ALA A 254 -9.32 4.98 -1.36
CA ALA A 254 -9.67 6.28 -1.94
C ALA A 254 -10.65 7.07 -1.07
N SER A 255 -11.65 6.42 -0.44
CA SER A 255 -12.60 7.05 0.48
C SER A 255 -11.90 7.70 1.67
N VAL A 256 -10.97 6.95 2.31
CA VAL A 256 -10.16 7.46 3.42
C VAL A 256 -9.30 8.65 3.00
N ASN A 257 -8.59 8.53 1.87
CA ASN A 257 -7.69 9.58 1.41
C ASN A 257 -8.47 10.84 0.97
N THR A 258 -9.63 10.68 0.35
CA THR A 258 -10.48 11.81 -0.09
C THR A 258 -11.05 12.57 1.10
N PHE A 259 -11.55 11.84 2.09
CA PHE A 259 -12.04 12.48 3.31
C PHE A 259 -10.91 13.22 4.02
N SER A 260 -9.72 12.63 4.13
CA SER A 260 -8.56 13.27 4.74
C SER A 260 -8.11 14.51 3.96
N LEU A 261 -8.12 14.47 2.62
CA LEU A 261 -7.81 15.62 1.78
C LEU A 261 -8.77 16.78 2.04
N ALA A 262 -10.08 16.52 2.13
CA ALA A 262 -11.06 17.57 2.43
C ALA A 262 -10.74 18.32 3.74
N GLN A 263 -10.22 17.60 4.75
CA GLN A 263 -9.86 18.18 6.05
C GLN A 263 -8.62 19.08 6.01
N THR A 264 -7.74 18.93 5.02
CA THR A 264 -6.58 19.83 4.85
C THR A 264 -7.00 21.27 4.52
N HIS A 265 -8.22 21.45 4.00
CA HIS A 265 -8.84 22.75 3.73
C HIS A 265 -9.66 23.29 4.91
N SER A 266 -9.73 22.56 6.04
CA SER A 266 -10.45 23.01 7.23
C SER A 266 -9.84 24.27 7.82
N THR A 267 -10.68 25.19 8.31
CA THR A 267 -10.27 26.35 9.10
C THR A 267 -9.89 25.99 10.53
N ASN A 268 -10.32 24.82 11.02
CA ASN A 268 -9.96 24.33 12.34
C ASN A 268 -8.51 23.79 12.32
N PRO A 269 -7.57 24.38 13.08
CA PRO A 269 -6.17 24.01 13.04
C PRO A 269 -5.90 22.60 13.55
N ILE A 270 -6.76 22.05 14.43
CA ILE A 270 -6.62 20.68 14.92
C ILE A 270 -6.87 19.73 13.75
N LEU A 271 -8.04 19.81 13.10
CA LEU A 271 -8.40 18.94 11.98
C LEU A 271 -7.44 19.07 10.80
N LYS A 272 -6.97 20.28 10.52
CA LYS A 272 -6.01 20.55 9.45
C LYS A 272 -4.65 19.92 9.73
N ASN A 273 -4.18 19.96 10.98
CA ASN A 273 -2.81 19.62 11.34
C ASN A 273 -2.63 18.23 11.97
N THR A 274 -3.69 17.42 12.07
CA THR A 274 -3.61 16.08 12.66
C THR A 274 -4.47 15.06 11.95
N ASP A 275 -4.06 13.80 12.03
CA ASP A 275 -4.79 12.65 11.52
C ASP A 275 -5.48 11.83 12.62
N ILE A 276 -5.47 12.34 13.87
CA ILE A 276 -6.05 11.67 15.04
C ILE A 276 -7.54 11.35 14.85
N PHE A 277 -8.29 12.19 14.13
CA PHE A 277 -9.70 11.93 13.87
C PHE A 277 -9.91 10.62 13.08
N VAL A 278 -8.97 10.28 12.17
CA VAL A 278 -8.97 9.00 11.45
C VAL A 278 -8.69 7.85 12.40
N VAL A 279 -7.72 8.02 13.30
CA VAL A 279 -7.36 7.02 14.32
C VAL A 279 -8.56 6.72 15.22
N ILE A 280 -9.28 7.74 15.68
CA ILE A 280 -10.47 7.58 16.52
C ILE A 280 -11.58 6.87 15.72
N GLY A 281 -11.94 7.43 14.57
CA GLY A 281 -13.07 6.96 13.77
C GLY A 281 -12.88 5.55 13.22
N LEU A 282 -11.80 5.35 12.46
CA LEU A 282 -11.51 4.05 11.86
C LEU A 282 -10.94 3.05 12.87
N GLY A 283 -10.30 3.53 13.95
CA GLY A 283 -9.89 2.69 15.08
C GLY A 283 -11.08 1.98 15.71
N PHE A 284 -12.19 2.69 15.94
CA PHE A 284 -13.42 2.08 16.44
C PHE A 284 -13.94 0.99 15.48
N VAL A 285 -14.02 1.28 14.18
CA VAL A 285 -14.46 0.30 13.17
C VAL A 285 -13.52 -0.91 13.12
N ALA A 286 -12.20 -0.70 13.15
CA ALA A 286 -11.21 -1.76 13.15
C ALA A 286 -11.30 -2.63 14.41
N LEU A 287 -11.54 -2.04 15.59
CA LEU A 287 -11.75 -2.77 16.85
C LEU A 287 -13.00 -3.66 16.76
N LEU A 288 -14.12 -3.13 16.25
CA LEU A 288 -15.33 -3.94 16.03
C LEU A 288 -15.04 -5.11 15.09
N ILE A 289 -14.34 -4.88 13.98
CA ILE A 289 -13.94 -5.94 13.04
C ILE A 289 -13.08 -6.99 13.76
N LEU A 290 -12.09 -6.58 14.55
CA LEU A 290 -11.24 -7.51 15.30
C LEU A 290 -12.03 -8.36 16.29
N ILE A 291 -12.95 -7.74 17.03
CA ILE A 291 -13.83 -8.41 18.01
C ILE A 291 -14.73 -9.42 17.30
N PHE A 292 -15.48 -8.98 16.29
CA PHE A 292 -16.46 -9.85 15.61
C PHE A 292 -15.82 -10.93 14.75
N THR A 293 -14.61 -10.71 14.24
CA THR A 293 -13.86 -11.73 13.49
C THR A 293 -12.92 -12.55 14.38
N ARG A 294 -12.81 -12.23 15.67
CA ARG A 294 -11.83 -12.83 16.61
C ARG A 294 -10.40 -12.81 16.05
N GLY A 295 -10.04 -11.72 15.37
CA GLY A 295 -8.74 -11.55 14.70
C GLY A 295 -8.56 -12.32 13.39
N ASN A 296 -9.55 -13.08 12.91
CA ASN A 296 -9.44 -13.81 11.64
C ASN A 296 -9.57 -12.90 10.40
N LEU A 297 -10.15 -11.70 10.55
CA LEU A 297 -10.31 -10.72 9.47
C LEU A 297 -10.97 -11.31 8.21
N GLY A 298 -11.91 -12.25 8.37
CA GLY A 298 -12.61 -12.89 7.25
C GLY A 298 -11.74 -13.82 6.38
N TYR A 299 -10.51 -14.12 6.79
CA TYR A 299 -9.61 -14.99 6.05
C TYR A 299 -10.15 -16.42 5.98
N LYS A 300 -10.17 -16.97 4.77
CA LYS A 300 -10.50 -18.37 4.51
C LYS A 300 -9.29 -18.98 3.82
N GLN A 301 -8.61 -19.88 4.50
CA GLN A 301 -7.50 -20.62 3.90
C GLN A 301 -8.06 -21.46 2.76
N THR A 302 -7.64 -21.19 1.53
CA THR A 302 -8.09 -21.98 0.38
C THR A 302 -7.24 -23.24 0.30
N PHE A 303 -7.89 -24.40 0.14
CA PHE A 303 -7.24 -25.72 0.11
C PHE A 303 -6.12 -25.85 -0.94
N ASN A 304 -6.09 -25.01 -1.98
CA ASN A 304 -5.04 -24.99 -3.01
C ASN A 304 -3.68 -24.47 -2.50
N GLU A 305 -3.64 -23.71 -1.40
CA GLU A 305 -2.36 -23.29 -0.78
C GLU A 305 -1.65 -24.45 -0.06
N VAL A 306 -2.38 -25.52 0.30
CA VAL A 306 -1.80 -26.76 0.87
C VAL A 306 -0.99 -27.53 -0.18
N GLU A 307 -1.36 -27.44 -1.46
CA GLU A 307 -0.57 -28.02 -2.55
C GLU A 307 0.68 -27.19 -2.86
N TYR A 308 0.59 -25.86 -2.78
CA TYR A 308 1.75 -24.98 -3.02
C TYR A 308 2.81 -25.14 -1.91
N SER A 309 2.42 -25.27 -0.64
CA SER A 309 3.37 -25.50 0.46
C SER A 309 3.92 -26.93 0.50
N LYS A 310 3.16 -27.92 0.01
CA LYS A 310 3.67 -29.29 -0.17
C LYS A 310 4.75 -29.36 -1.25
N ASN A 311 4.60 -28.62 -2.35
CA ASN A 311 5.63 -28.61 -3.39
C ASN A 311 6.92 -27.90 -2.97
N GLU A 312 6.87 -26.92 -2.07
CA GLU A 312 8.09 -26.33 -1.48
C GLU A 312 8.82 -27.31 -0.54
N ASN A 313 8.08 -28.17 0.18
CA ASN A 313 8.67 -29.14 1.12
C ASN A 313 9.18 -30.44 0.48
N ILE A 314 8.90 -30.70 -0.81
CA ILE A 314 9.42 -31.88 -1.53
C ILE A 314 10.80 -31.59 -2.17
N SER A 315 11.29 -30.35 -2.09
CA SER A 315 12.57 -29.94 -2.71
C SER A 315 13.74 -29.72 -1.73
N LYS A 316 13.68 -30.32 -0.52
CA LYS A 316 14.82 -30.38 0.40
C LYS A 316 15.48 -31.74 0.40
#